data_AF-A0A238JZS0-F1
#
_entry.id   AF-A0A238JZS0-F1
#
_cell.length_a   1.000
_cell.length_b   1.000
_cell.length_c   1.000
_cell.angle_alpha   90.00
_cell.angle_beta   90.00
_cell.angle_gamma   90.00
#
_symmetry.space_group_name_H-M   'P 1'
#
loop_
_entity.id
_entity.type
_entity.pdbx_description
1 polymer ?
#
loop_
_entity_poly.entity_id
_entity_poly.type
_entity_poly.pdbx_seq_one_letter_code
_entity_poly.pdbx_strand_id
1 'polypeptide(L)'
;MLRLVLLSSAVLSVAGCLQGAPAGDASQPARSDGIARKLAVGVSPAEATVALGADAGFERNPDNWDESCVSYSYGTPEAPKYVHAVFVNDALVRATDAHVGICSYEATPL
;
A
#
# COMPACT_ATOMS: atom_id res chain seq x y z
N MET A 1 22.10 14.56 -55.06
CA MET A 1 22.69 14.47 -53.71
C MET A 1 21.60 14.02 -52.75
N LEU A 2 21.65 12.75 -52.36
CA LEU A 2 20.59 12.04 -51.64
C LEU A 2 20.82 12.22 -50.13
N ARG A 3 19.88 12.89 -49.44
CA ARG A 3 19.86 13.00 -47.98
C ARG A 3 18.42 12.89 -47.51
N LEU A 4 18.03 11.71 -47.03
CA LEU A 4 17.07 11.61 -45.94
C LEU A 4 17.26 10.25 -45.26
N VAL A 5 18.05 10.26 -44.18
CA VAL A 5 18.15 9.16 -43.22
C VAL A 5 16.93 9.30 -42.30
N LEU A 6 15.94 8.43 -42.46
CA LEU A 6 14.83 8.31 -41.52
C LEU A 6 15.27 7.36 -40.41
N LEU A 7 15.74 7.94 -39.31
CA LEU A 7 15.96 7.28 -38.02
C LEU A 7 14.60 6.99 -37.38
N SER A 8 14.18 5.74 -37.43
CA SER A 8 13.04 5.22 -36.65
C SER A 8 13.48 5.00 -35.21
N SER A 9 13.16 5.95 -34.33
CA SER A 9 13.26 5.79 -32.89
C SER A 9 12.32 6.77 -32.21
N ALA A 10 11.26 6.27 -31.56
CA ALA A 10 10.87 6.71 -30.23
C ALA A 10 9.57 6.05 -29.75
N VAL A 11 9.74 5.25 -28.69
CA VAL A 11 8.95 5.28 -27.46
C VAL A 11 7.49 4.82 -27.56
N LEU A 12 7.29 3.53 -27.34
CA LEU A 12 6.03 2.98 -26.87
C LEU A 12 5.88 3.32 -25.38
N SER A 13 5.26 4.46 -25.09
CA SER A 13 4.86 4.83 -23.73
C SER A 13 3.74 3.91 -23.29
N VAL A 14 4.07 2.82 -22.58
CA VAL A 14 3.07 2.07 -21.83
C VAL A 14 2.75 2.89 -20.58
N ALA A 15 1.89 3.89 -20.75
CA ALA A 15 1.17 4.52 -19.66
C ALA A 15 0.20 3.47 -19.10
N GLY A 16 0.72 2.60 -18.24
CA GLY A 16 -0.10 1.79 -17.36
C GLY A 16 -0.71 2.72 -16.32
N CYS A 17 -1.81 3.38 -16.66
CA CYS A 17 -2.72 3.90 -15.65
C CYS A 17 -3.18 2.68 -14.86
N LEU A 18 -2.66 2.51 -13.64
CA LEU A 18 -3.30 1.68 -12.63
C LEU A 18 -4.74 2.20 -12.52
N GLN A 19 -5.66 1.48 -13.16
CA GLN A 19 -7.09 1.69 -13.04
C GLN A 19 -7.40 1.50 -11.56
N GLY A 20 -7.50 2.60 -10.83
CA GLY A 20 -7.90 2.60 -9.43
C GLY A 20 -9.21 1.84 -9.32
N ALA A 21 -9.18 0.75 -8.55
CA ALA A 21 -10.39 0.03 -8.22
C ALA A 21 -11.40 1.04 -7.64
N PRO A 22 -12.68 0.97 -8.02
CA PRO A 22 -13.69 1.87 -7.47
C PRO A 22 -13.63 1.76 -5.94
N ALA A 23 -13.54 2.91 -5.26
CA ALA A 23 -13.63 2.98 -3.82
C ALA A 23 -15.00 2.38 -3.42
N GLY A 24 -14.99 1.12 -2.97
CA GLY A 24 -16.16 0.49 -2.38
C GLY A 24 -16.63 1.32 -1.20
N ASP A 25 -17.93 1.42 -1.02
CA ASP A 25 -18.59 2.18 0.04
C ASP A 25 -17.94 1.88 1.41
N ALA A 26 -17.08 2.80 1.84
CA ALA A 26 -16.16 2.62 2.97
C ALA A 26 -16.82 2.86 4.34
N SER A 27 -18.16 2.83 4.38
CA SER A 27 -18.94 3.36 5.50
C SER A 27 -19.34 2.30 6.54
N GLN A 28 -19.06 1.02 6.31
CA GLN A 28 -19.23 -0.01 7.33
C GLN A 28 -17.86 -0.41 7.91
N PRO A 29 -17.67 -0.34 9.25
CA PRO A 29 -16.48 -0.91 9.86
C PRO A 29 -16.46 -2.39 9.51
N ALA A 30 -15.49 -2.79 8.67
CA ALA A 30 -15.24 -4.19 8.40
C ALA A 30 -15.09 -4.89 9.75
N ARG A 31 -15.88 -5.95 9.97
CA ARG A 31 -15.76 -6.77 11.18
C ARG A 31 -14.29 -7.21 11.28
N SER A 32 -13.64 -6.88 12.40
CA SER A 32 -12.25 -7.30 12.65
C SER A 32 -12.22 -8.82 12.70
N ASP A 33 -11.50 -9.42 11.75
CA ASP A 33 -11.19 -10.84 11.73
C ASP A 33 -10.01 -11.17 12.67
N GLY A 34 -9.35 -10.12 13.20
CA GLY A 34 -8.26 -10.24 14.16
C GLY A 34 -6.95 -10.71 13.55
N ILE A 35 -6.76 -10.51 12.25
CA ILE A 35 -5.56 -10.87 11.52
C ILE A 35 -4.38 -10.00 11.98
N ALA A 36 -4.63 -8.74 12.31
CA ALA A 36 -3.61 -7.84 12.86
C ALA A 36 -2.91 -8.39 14.12
N ARG A 37 -3.58 -9.24 14.92
CA ARG A 37 -3.00 -9.87 16.12
C ARG A 37 -1.88 -10.86 15.83
N LYS A 38 -1.69 -11.24 14.56
CA LYS A 38 -0.55 -12.08 14.13
C LYS A 38 0.77 -11.29 14.16
N LEU A 39 0.71 -9.96 14.16
CA LEU A 39 1.88 -9.11 14.21
C LEU A 39 2.12 -8.66 15.66
N ALA A 40 3.33 -8.91 16.17
CA ALA A 40 3.77 -8.38 17.44
C ALA A 40 4.46 -7.02 17.25
N VAL A 41 4.31 -6.12 18.22
CA VAL A 41 5.08 -4.86 18.24
C VAL A 41 6.58 -5.19 18.19
N GLY A 42 7.32 -4.44 17.36
CA GLY A 42 8.75 -4.60 17.15
C GLY A 42 9.15 -5.52 15.99
N VAL A 43 8.21 -6.27 15.39
CA VAL A 43 8.53 -7.07 14.20
C VAL A 43 8.88 -6.16 13.01
N SER A 44 9.80 -6.62 12.19
CA SER A 44 10.22 -5.94 10.96
C SER A 44 9.19 -6.06 9.84
N PRO A 45 9.24 -5.18 8.82
CA PRO A 45 8.43 -5.32 7.61
C PRO A 45 8.58 -6.69 6.94
N ALA A 46 9.79 -7.25 6.93
CA ALA A 46 10.06 -8.57 6.35
C ALA A 46 9.35 -9.70 7.12
N GLU A 47 9.37 -9.65 8.45
CA GLU A 47 8.64 -10.62 9.28
C GLU A 47 7.13 -10.47 9.14
N ALA A 48 6.63 -9.24 9.01
CA ALA A 48 5.22 -8.98 8.74
C ALA A 48 4.78 -9.56 7.38
N THR A 49 5.62 -9.44 6.35
CA THR A 49 5.40 -10.06 5.03
C THR A 49 5.39 -11.58 5.10
N VAL A 50 6.25 -12.19 5.92
CA VAL A 50 6.22 -13.65 6.15
C VAL A 50 4.91 -14.07 6.83
N ALA A 51 4.41 -13.26 7.78
CA ALA A 51 3.20 -13.59 8.54
C ALA A 51 1.89 -13.37 7.77
N LEU A 52 1.84 -12.34 6.91
CA LEU A 52 0.61 -11.89 6.26
C LEU A 52 0.60 -12.05 4.73
N GLY A 53 1.75 -12.32 4.12
CA GLY A 53 1.91 -12.33 2.67
C GLY A 53 2.48 -11.01 2.13
N ALA A 54 2.55 -10.91 0.81
CA ALA A 54 3.04 -9.70 0.14
C ALA A 54 2.19 -8.47 0.49
N ASP A 55 2.84 -7.31 0.53
CA ASP A 55 2.12 -6.04 0.67
C ASP A 55 1.24 -5.78 -0.56
N ALA A 56 0.10 -5.14 -0.30
CA ALA A 56 -0.85 -4.67 -1.30
C ALA A 56 -0.76 -3.14 -1.49
N GLY A 57 0.05 -2.45 -0.68
CA GLY A 57 0.23 -1.02 -0.74
C GLY A 57 1.17 -0.52 0.35
N PHE A 58 1.82 0.62 0.07
CA PHE A 58 2.81 1.23 0.92
C PHE A 58 2.65 2.76 0.87
N GLU A 59 2.67 3.40 2.03
CA GLU A 59 2.67 4.86 2.15
C GLU A 59 3.72 5.31 3.17
N ARG A 60 4.50 6.32 2.82
CA ARG A 60 5.51 6.93 3.70
C ARG A 60 4.89 8.17 4.33
N ASN A 61 5.03 8.36 5.63
CA ASN A 61 4.56 9.57 6.30
C ASN A 61 5.40 10.78 5.80
N PRO A 62 4.79 11.82 5.22
CA PRO A 62 5.51 12.98 4.69
C PRO A 62 6.12 13.86 5.79
N ASP A 63 5.57 13.82 7.00
CA ASP A 63 6.04 14.59 8.15
C ASP A 63 7.08 13.82 8.99
N ASN A 64 7.19 12.50 8.80
CA ASN A 64 8.13 11.63 9.49
C ASN A 64 8.66 10.52 8.56
N TRP A 65 9.85 10.72 7.98
CA TRP A 65 10.43 9.76 7.02
C TRP A 65 10.80 8.41 7.62
N ASP A 66 10.91 8.30 8.93
CA ASP A 66 11.15 7.02 9.61
C ASP A 66 9.85 6.21 9.77
N GLU A 67 8.69 6.82 9.52
CA GLU A 67 7.37 6.22 9.67
C GLU A 67 6.75 5.85 8.32
N SER A 68 6.24 4.63 8.21
CA SER A 68 5.50 4.17 7.06
C SER A 68 4.29 3.34 7.46
N CYS A 69 3.27 3.33 6.60
CA CYS A 69 2.16 2.43 6.67
C CYS A 69 2.19 1.44 5.51
N VAL A 70 2.04 0.15 5.82
CA VAL A 70 1.98 -0.94 4.85
C VAL A 70 0.62 -1.60 4.94
N SER A 71 0.00 -1.84 3.80
CA SER A 71 -1.29 -2.54 3.69
C SER A 71 -1.04 -3.97 3.23
N TYR A 72 -1.60 -4.96 3.94
CA TYR A 72 -1.55 -6.37 3.57
C TYR A 72 -2.96 -6.86 3.25
N SER A 73 -3.19 -7.32 2.02
CA SER A 73 -4.50 -7.83 1.61
C SER A 73 -4.70 -9.29 2.01
N TYR A 74 -5.89 -9.63 2.47
CA TYR A 74 -6.35 -11.00 2.70
C TYR A 74 -7.83 -11.13 2.29
N GLY A 75 -8.38 -12.34 2.35
CA GLY A 75 -9.75 -12.61 1.89
C GLY A 75 -9.78 -13.07 0.43
N THR A 76 -10.84 -12.75 -0.30
CA THR A 76 -11.00 -13.13 -1.72
C THR A 76 -10.89 -11.90 -2.62
N PRO A 77 -10.60 -12.06 -3.93
CA PRO A 77 -10.53 -10.94 -4.87
C PRO A 77 -11.83 -10.12 -4.95
N GLU A 78 -12.99 -10.73 -4.73
CA GLU A 78 -14.30 -10.09 -4.79
C GLU A 78 -14.69 -9.37 -3.48
N ALA A 79 -14.00 -9.69 -2.39
CA ALA A 79 -14.21 -9.10 -1.07
C ALA A 79 -12.87 -8.98 -0.32
N PRO A 80 -11.94 -8.12 -0.82
CA PRO A 80 -10.64 -7.97 -0.21
C PRO A 80 -10.78 -7.30 1.16
N LYS A 81 -9.97 -7.76 2.10
CA LYS A 81 -9.82 -7.17 3.43
C LYS A 81 -8.35 -6.83 3.64
N TYR A 82 -8.08 -5.91 4.57
CA TYR A 82 -6.74 -5.38 4.74
C TYR A 82 -6.32 -5.34 6.20
N VAL A 83 -5.05 -5.63 6.44
CA VAL A 83 -4.35 -5.25 7.67
C VAL A 83 -3.46 -4.06 7.33
N HIS A 84 -3.61 -2.97 8.07
CA HIS A 84 -2.72 -1.81 7.96
C HIS A 84 -1.76 -1.81 9.13
N ALA A 85 -0.46 -1.79 8.83
CA ALA A 85 0.64 -1.87 9.78
C ALA A 85 1.50 -0.62 9.68
N VAL A 86 1.69 0.07 10.80
CA VAL A 86 2.55 1.25 10.91
C VAL A 86 3.89 0.81 11.49
N PHE A 87 4.96 1.16 10.78
CA PHE A 87 6.34 0.92 11.17
C PHE A 87 7.02 2.25 11.43
N VAL A 88 7.84 2.32 12.48
CA VAL A 88 8.73 3.44 12.76
C VAL A 88 10.14 2.87 12.93
N ASN A 89 11.12 3.38 12.19
CA ASN A 89 12.48 2.83 12.17
C ASN A 89 12.50 1.32 11.87
N ASP A 90 11.71 0.89 10.87
CA ASP A 90 11.55 -0.52 10.47
C ASP A 90 11.06 -1.47 11.59
N ALA A 91 10.41 -0.94 12.62
CA ALA A 91 9.81 -1.72 13.69
C ALA A 91 8.31 -1.43 13.78
N LEU A 92 7.49 -2.49 13.83
CA LEU A 92 6.05 -2.35 13.95
C LEU A 92 5.69 -1.64 15.27
N VAL A 93 4.91 -0.56 15.18
CA VAL A 93 4.37 0.13 16.36
C VAL A 93 2.87 -0.05 16.53
N ARG A 94 2.14 -0.33 15.43
CA ARG A 94 0.68 -0.50 15.45
C ARG A 94 0.20 -1.27 14.22
N ALA A 95 -0.81 -2.13 14.39
CA ALA A 95 -1.50 -2.78 13.29
C ALA A 95 -3.01 -2.88 13.54
N THR A 96 -3.84 -2.79 12.50
CA THR A 96 -5.30 -2.94 12.63
C THR A 96 -5.92 -3.64 11.42
N ASP A 97 -7.08 -4.27 11.62
CA ASP A 97 -7.90 -4.86 10.56
C ASP A 97 -8.82 -3.84 9.84
N ALA A 98 -8.67 -2.54 10.12
CA ALA A 98 -9.56 -1.50 9.58
C ALA A 98 -9.06 -0.96 8.25
N HIS A 99 -9.92 -0.94 7.23
CA HIS A 99 -9.59 -0.49 5.88
C HIS A 99 -9.38 1.03 5.74
N VAL A 100 -9.94 1.83 6.66
CA VAL A 100 -9.99 3.29 6.55
C VAL A 100 -9.07 3.99 7.54
N GLY A 101 -8.23 4.90 7.03
CA GLY A 101 -7.67 6.03 7.79
C GLY A 101 -6.29 5.84 8.44
N ILE A 102 -5.67 4.66 8.39
CA ILE A 102 -4.34 4.46 9.01
C ILE A 102 -3.20 4.76 8.05
N CYS A 103 -3.34 4.39 6.78
CA CYS A 103 -2.31 4.67 5.80
C CYS A 103 -2.46 6.03 5.13
N SER A 104 -3.62 6.68 5.19
CA SER A 104 -3.83 7.98 4.55
C SER A 104 -3.12 9.09 5.33
N TYR A 105 -1.88 9.40 4.97
CA TYR A 105 -1.15 10.55 5.48
C TYR A 105 -1.44 11.82 4.65
N GLU A 106 -2.60 11.87 3.97
CA GLU A 106 -2.92 12.92 2.98
C GLU A 106 -2.40 14.28 3.44
N ALA A 107 -1.54 14.86 2.59
CA ALA A 107 -0.80 16.07 2.86
C ALA A 107 -1.76 17.14 3.42
N THR A 108 -1.62 17.46 4.70
CA THR A 108 -2.30 18.60 5.30
C THR A 108 -2.01 19.81 4.41
N PRO A 109 -3.02 20.45 3.79
CA PRO A 109 -2.77 21.66 3.03
C PRO A 109 -2.20 22.70 4.00
N LEU A 110 -0.99 23.21 3.71
CA LEU A 110 -0.40 24.35 4.42
C LEU A 110 -1.26 25.60 4.29
#